data_AF-A0A4Q3S9F8-F1
#
_entry.id   AF-A0A4Q3S9F8-F1
#
_cell.length_a   1.000
_cell.length_b   1.000
_cell.length_c   1.000
_cell.angle_alpha   90.00
_cell.angle_beta   90.00
_cell.angle_gamma   90.00
#
_symmetry.space_group_name_H-M   'P 1'
#
loop_
_entity.id
_entity.type
_entity.pdbx_description
1 polymer ?
#
loop_
_entity_poly.entity_id
_entity_poly.type
_entity_poly.pdbx_seq_one_letter_code
_entity_poly.pdbx_strand_id
1 'polypeptide(L)'
;MTLHFERTGRGPPLLLVHGLGGSLRSWDTISAPLSQSRELILIDLPGHGRSPPVAGRQTIAAFADALTAFIEAEQLGAVDLVGSSVGARLVLELSRRGVGRHCVALDPGGFWRGWETTFFHITIPMLRRPLLFVLVADTVANFVLFVPVQLLTGGGPQSSTTLLMFEAYRTSYAFGSRNLGAAQVVLLTVIMLFFVLLQFRLLREEKDS
;
A
#
# COMPACT_ATOMS: atom_id res chain seq x y z
N MET A 1 9.71 -4.69 24.06
CA MET A 1 8.47 -4.40 23.31
C MET A 1 7.75 -5.72 23.10
N THR A 2 6.45 -5.79 23.36
CA THR A 2 5.69 -7.05 23.23
C THR A 2 4.94 -7.06 21.90
N LEU A 3 5.28 -8.00 21.02
CA LEU A 3 4.52 -8.24 19.79
C LEU A 3 3.31 -9.11 20.10
N HIS A 4 2.19 -8.83 19.44
CA HIS A 4 1.04 -9.72 19.47
C HIS A 4 1.32 -10.93 18.57
N PHE A 5 1.01 -12.12 19.06
CA PHE A 5 1.17 -13.36 18.32
C PHE A 5 0.17 -14.42 18.76
N GLU A 6 -0.05 -15.41 17.91
CA GLU A 6 -0.83 -16.62 18.20
C GLU A 6 0.06 -17.85 18.01
N ARG A 7 -0.12 -18.86 18.88
CA ARG A 7 0.55 -20.17 18.74
C ARG A 7 -0.49 -21.25 18.49
N THR A 8 -0.21 -22.15 17.55
CA THR A 8 -1.06 -23.29 17.26
C THR A 8 -0.28 -24.48 16.74
N GLY A 9 -0.78 -25.69 16.95
CA GLY A 9 -0.10 -26.93 16.57
C GLY A 9 0.96 -27.39 17.56
N ARG A 10 1.68 -28.44 17.18
CA ARG A 10 2.78 -29.05 17.95
C ARG A 10 3.85 -29.55 16.98
N GLY A 11 5.11 -29.51 17.41
CA GLY A 11 6.25 -29.97 16.60
C GLY A 11 7.34 -28.92 16.51
N PRO A 12 8.25 -29.01 15.51
CA PRO A 12 9.31 -28.01 15.34
C PRO A 12 8.73 -26.61 15.09
N PRO A 13 9.27 -25.56 15.74
CA PRO A 13 8.71 -24.21 15.68
C PRO A 13 8.87 -23.59 14.29
N LEU A 14 7.84 -22.87 13.84
CA LEU A 14 7.78 -22.18 12.56
C LEU A 14 7.21 -20.77 12.77
N LEU A 15 8.04 -19.75 12.60
CA LEU A 15 7.65 -18.35 12.70
C LEU A 15 7.11 -17.84 11.34
N LEU A 16 5.89 -17.33 11.34
CA LEU A 16 5.17 -16.86 10.17
C LEU A 16 5.03 -15.32 10.19
N VAL A 17 5.72 -14.65 9.26
CA VAL A 17 5.87 -13.19 9.22
C VAL A 17 5.12 -12.58 8.02
N HIS A 18 4.03 -11.86 8.27
CA HIS A 18 3.18 -11.31 7.20
C HIS A 18 3.83 -10.12 6.45
N GLY A 19 3.20 -9.70 5.33
CA GLY A 19 3.59 -8.54 4.52
C GLY A 19 3.01 -7.20 5.00
N LEU A 20 3.40 -6.10 4.37
CA LEU A 20 2.92 -4.76 4.72
C LEU A 20 1.39 -4.65 4.59
N GLY A 21 0.73 -4.01 5.57
CA GLY A 21 -0.73 -3.87 5.59
C GLY A 21 -1.51 -5.14 5.98
N GLY A 22 -0.80 -6.25 6.23
CA GLY A 22 -1.38 -7.50 6.71
C GLY A 22 -1.42 -7.63 8.24
N SER A 23 -1.70 -8.85 8.69
CA SER A 23 -1.65 -9.27 10.10
C SER A 23 -1.35 -10.77 10.17
N LEU A 24 -1.27 -11.35 11.37
CA LEU A 24 -1.13 -12.79 11.56
C LEU A 24 -2.20 -13.63 10.83
N ARG A 25 -3.35 -13.04 10.48
CA ARG A 25 -4.45 -13.67 9.72
C ARG A 25 -4.10 -13.94 8.25
N SER A 26 -3.02 -13.35 7.74
CA SER A 26 -2.54 -13.61 6.36
C SER A 26 -2.20 -15.09 6.10
N TRP A 27 -2.07 -15.89 7.17
CA TRP A 27 -1.69 -17.29 7.10
C TRP A 27 -2.86 -18.26 7.32
N ASP A 28 -4.08 -17.78 7.61
CA ASP A 28 -5.23 -18.62 8.00
C ASP A 28 -5.50 -19.77 7.02
N THR A 29 -5.29 -19.54 5.72
CA THR A 29 -5.50 -20.52 4.65
C THR A 29 -4.54 -21.72 4.70
N ILE A 30 -3.36 -21.55 5.31
CA ILE A 30 -2.33 -22.60 5.41
C ILE A 30 -2.07 -23.06 6.85
N SER A 31 -2.57 -22.34 7.85
CA SER A 31 -2.35 -22.64 9.27
C SER A 31 -2.88 -24.01 9.70
N ALA A 32 -4.08 -24.40 9.24
CA ALA A 32 -4.70 -25.66 9.62
C ALA A 32 -3.87 -26.89 9.19
N PRO A 33 -3.46 -27.05 7.91
CA PRO A 33 -2.63 -28.18 7.51
C PRO A 33 -1.21 -28.14 8.11
N LEU A 34 -0.60 -26.95 8.24
CA LEU A 34 0.77 -26.86 8.77
C LEU A 34 0.86 -27.16 10.28
N SER A 35 -0.15 -26.77 11.05
CA SER A 35 -0.20 -27.00 12.50
C SER A 35 -0.31 -28.47 12.91
N GLN A 36 -0.60 -29.37 11.95
CA GLN A 36 -0.59 -30.82 12.16
C GLN A 36 0.82 -31.39 12.41
N SER A 37 1.87 -30.69 11.96
CA SER A 37 3.27 -31.18 12.03
C SER A 37 4.26 -30.16 12.59
N ARG A 38 3.85 -28.90 12.75
CA ARG A 38 4.67 -27.79 13.20
C ARG A 38 3.98 -27.05 14.34
N GLU A 39 4.76 -26.52 15.26
CA GLU A 39 4.28 -25.45 16.14
C GLU A 39 4.36 -24.14 15.36
N LEU A 40 3.22 -23.56 15.02
CA LEU A 40 3.13 -22.29 14.29
C LEU A 40 3.16 -21.13 15.28
N ILE A 41 4.03 -20.17 15.02
CA ILE A 41 4.08 -18.88 15.73
C ILE A 41 3.72 -17.82 14.71
N LEU A 42 2.49 -17.30 14.78
CA LEU A 42 1.98 -16.30 13.86
C LEU A 42 2.02 -14.94 14.54
N ILE A 43 2.75 -13.98 13.96
CA ILE A 43 2.98 -12.69 14.61
C ILE A 43 2.29 -11.56 13.87
N ASP A 44 1.91 -10.52 14.60
CA ASP A 44 1.65 -9.20 14.03
C ASP A 44 2.96 -8.39 14.04
N LEU A 45 3.39 -7.90 12.88
CA LEU A 45 4.55 -7.01 12.75
C LEU A 45 4.33 -5.70 13.55
N PRO A 46 5.42 -5.00 13.94
CA PRO A 46 5.30 -3.69 14.55
C PRO A 46 4.36 -2.74 13.78
N GLY A 47 3.42 -2.13 14.49
CA GLY A 47 2.44 -1.20 13.94
C GLY A 47 1.32 -1.85 13.13
N HIS A 48 1.23 -3.18 13.13
CA HIS A 48 0.21 -3.95 12.45
C HIS A 48 -0.61 -4.77 13.44
N GLY A 49 -1.84 -5.11 13.05
CA GLY A 49 -2.76 -5.90 13.88
C GLY A 49 -2.90 -5.30 15.28
N ARG A 50 -2.46 -6.06 16.29
CA ARG A 50 -2.47 -5.60 17.70
C ARG A 50 -1.09 -5.28 18.25
N SER A 51 -0.04 -5.36 17.43
CA SER A 51 1.32 -5.01 17.83
C SER A 51 1.51 -3.49 17.83
N PRO A 52 2.14 -2.90 18.87
CA PRO A 52 2.51 -1.49 18.84
C PRO A 52 3.53 -1.20 17.72
N PRO A 53 3.68 0.05 17.25
CA PRO A 53 4.76 0.42 16.34
C PRO A 53 6.12 0.43 17.05
N VAL A 54 7.22 0.21 16.32
CA VAL A 54 8.56 0.45 16.89
C VAL A 54 8.76 1.95 17.11
N ALA A 55 9.52 2.33 18.13
CA ALA A 55 9.88 3.72 18.35
C ALA A 55 10.83 4.24 17.26
N GLY A 56 10.63 5.47 16.81
CA GLY A 56 11.48 6.11 15.79
C GLY A 56 11.18 5.66 14.36
N ARG A 57 12.24 5.57 13.53
CA ARG A 57 12.11 5.29 12.09
C ARG A 57 11.70 3.84 11.82
N GLN A 58 10.61 3.69 11.06
CA GLN A 58 10.10 2.38 10.62
C GLN A 58 10.97 1.83 9.48
N THR A 59 12.07 1.16 9.83
CA THR A 59 13.02 0.60 8.86
C THR A 59 13.02 -0.93 8.93
N ILE A 60 13.50 -1.56 7.85
CA ILE A 60 13.73 -3.02 7.83
C ILE A 60 14.66 -3.45 8.95
N ALA A 61 15.69 -2.65 9.28
CA ALA A 61 16.58 -2.93 10.38
C ALA A 61 15.83 -2.92 11.73
N ALA A 62 15.02 -1.89 12.00
CA ALA A 62 14.24 -1.79 13.23
C ALA A 62 13.22 -2.93 13.38
N PHE A 63 12.58 -3.33 12.28
CA PHE A 63 11.68 -4.50 12.29
C PHE A 63 12.44 -5.80 12.53
N ALA A 64 13.60 -5.98 11.90
CA ALA A 64 14.44 -7.15 12.14
C ALA A 64 14.93 -7.20 13.61
N ASP A 65 15.32 -6.06 14.20
CA ASP A 65 15.70 -5.98 15.62
C ASP A 65 14.54 -6.38 16.54
N ALA A 66 13.32 -5.91 16.25
CA ALA A 66 12.13 -6.28 17.01
C ALA A 66 11.81 -7.78 16.91
N LEU A 67 12.00 -8.38 15.73
CA LEU A 67 11.80 -9.82 15.53
C LEU A 67 12.88 -10.66 16.21
N THR A 68 14.15 -10.22 16.18
CA THR A 68 15.23 -10.88 16.93
C THR A 68 14.94 -10.86 18.43
N ALA A 69 14.58 -9.70 18.98
CA ALA A 69 14.21 -9.58 20.40
C ALA A 69 12.99 -10.45 20.75
N PHE A 70 12.03 -10.58 19.85
CA PHE A 70 10.88 -11.48 20.03
C PHE A 70 11.30 -12.95 20.07
N ILE A 71 12.13 -13.40 19.13
CA ILE A 71 12.63 -14.79 19.06
C ILE A 71 13.40 -15.15 20.34
N GLU A 72 14.22 -14.23 20.85
CA GLU A 72 14.96 -14.38 22.09
C GLU A 72 14.05 -14.42 23.31
N ALA A 73 13.11 -13.47 23.43
CA ALA A 73 12.18 -13.37 24.56
C ALA A 73 11.27 -14.60 24.67
N GLU A 74 10.80 -15.12 23.53
CA GLU A 74 9.96 -16.30 23.45
C GLU A 74 10.74 -17.63 23.46
N GLN A 75 12.08 -17.55 23.59
CA GLN A 75 13.01 -18.68 23.68
C GLN A 75 12.82 -19.71 22.54
N LEU A 76 12.54 -19.23 21.33
CA LEU A 76 12.18 -20.10 20.19
C LEU A 76 13.37 -20.92 19.63
N GLY A 77 14.60 -20.59 20.02
CA GLY A 77 15.80 -21.30 19.61
C GLY A 77 15.99 -21.35 18.09
N ALA A 78 16.27 -22.53 17.55
CA ALA A 78 16.48 -22.78 16.12
C ALA A 78 15.15 -22.83 15.33
N VAL A 79 14.38 -21.75 15.40
CA VAL A 79 13.09 -21.60 14.71
C VAL A 79 13.26 -21.47 13.20
N ASP A 80 12.42 -22.18 12.44
CA ASP A 80 12.34 -21.97 10.99
C ASP A 80 11.46 -20.75 10.71
N LEU A 81 11.81 -20.00 9.66
CA LEU A 81 11.22 -18.71 9.33
C LEU A 81 10.49 -18.78 7.99
N VAL A 82 9.29 -18.25 7.94
CA VAL A 82 8.53 -18.08 6.69
C VAL A 82 8.02 -16.66 6.63
N GLY A 83 8.25 -15.99 5.51
CA GLY A 83 7.81 -14.62 5.30
C GLY A 83 7.14 -14.42 3.95
N SER A 84 6.27 -13.42 3.84
CA SER A 84 5.68 -12.94 2.57
C SER A 84 5.92 -11.45 2.35
N SER A 85 6.26 -11.03 1.13
CA SER A 85 6.49 -9.62 0.78
C SER A 85 7.54 -8.94 1.69
N VAL A 86 7.16 -7.92 2.46
CA VAL A 86 8.05 -7.32 3.48
C VAL A 86 8.47 -8.34 4.54
N GLY A 87 7.59 -9.25 4.95
CA GLY A 87 7.95 -10.36 5.83
C GLY A 87 8.99 -11.29 5.22
N ALA A 88 8.90 -11.55 3.91
CA ALA A 88 9.91 -12.32 3.18
C ALA A 88 11.27 -11.61 3.15
N ARG A 89 11.29 -10.29 2.97
CA ARG A 89 12.51 -9.49 3.12
C ARG A 89 13.09 -9.58 4.55
N LEU A 90 12.23 -9.56 5.57
CA LEU A 90 12.64 -9.61 6.97
C LEU A 90 13.26 -10.97 7.32
N VAL A 91 12.68 -12.10 6.91
CA VAL A 91 13.26 -13.42 7.21
C VAL A 91 14.61 -13.63 6.52
N LEU A 92 14.81 -13.05 5.32
CA LEU A 92 16.12 -13.03 4.66
C LEU A 92 17.14 -12.18 5.45
N GLU A 93 16.73 -11.02 5.95
CA GLU A 93 17.58 -10.17 6.79
C GLU A 93 17.94 -10.85 8.12
N LEU A 94 16.98 -11.56 8.75
CA LEU A 94 17.24 -12.37 9.94
C LEU A 94 18.25 -13.48 9.65
N SER A 95 18.09 -14.21 8.55
CA SER A 95 19.07 -15.23 8.13
C SER A 95 20.45 -14.63 7.84
N ARG A 96 20.54 -13.46 7.22
CA ARG A 96 21.81 -12.73 7.01
C ARG A 96 22.50 -12.39 8.34
N ARG A 97 21.73 -12.15 9.40
CA ARG A 97 22.22 -11.89 10.77
C ARG A 97 22.53 -13.16 11.57
N GLY A 98 22.25 -14.34 11.02
CA GLY A 98 22.41 -15.62 11.71
C GLY A 98 21.27 -15.93 12.70
N VAL A 99 20.10 -15.32 12.54
CA VAL A 99 18.91 -15.55 13.37
C VAL A 99 17.97 -16.53 12.67
N GLY A 100 17.49 -17.53 13.41
CA GLY A 100 16.68 -18.64 12.89
C GLY A 100 17.53 -19.74 12.25
N ARG A 101 16.87 -20.80 11.75
CA ARG A 101 17.53 -21.99 11.19
C ARG A 101 17.40 -22.06 9.67
N HIS A 102 16.21 -22.33 9.16
CA HIS A 102 15.90 -22.29 7.74
C HIS A 102 14.94 -21.13 7.46
N CYS A 103 15.03 -20.52 6.26
CA CYS A 103 14.09 -19.50 5.84
C CYS A 103 13.42 -19.84 4.52
N VAL A 104 12.13 -19.50 4.41
CA VAL A 104 11.35 -19.54 3.17
C VAL A 104 10.83 -18.12 2.92
N ALA A 105 11.25 -17.54 1.80
CA ALA A 105 10.88 -16.19 1.40
C ALA A 105 9.89 -16.23 0.22
N LEU A 106 8.64 -15.86 0.47
CA LEU A 106 7.58 -15.80 -0.54
C LEU A 106 7.48 -14.38 -1.10
N ASP A 107 7.80 -14.21 -2.38
CA ASP A 107 7.77 -12.91 -3.07
C ASP A 107 8.50 -11.79 -2.29
N PRO A 108 9.81 -11.93 -2.01
CA PRO A 108 10.54 -11.02 -1.13
C PRO A 108 10.55 -9.58 -1.62
N GLY A 109 9.97 -8.70 -0.81
CA GLY A 109 9.88 -7.27 -1.10
C GLY A 109 11.28 -6.66 -1.27
N GLY A 110 11.53 -6.05 -2.41
CA GLY A 110 12.76 -5.30 -2.60
C GLY A 110 12.94 -4.61 -3.94
N PHE A 111 14.14 -4.03 -4.03
CA PHE A 111 14.76 -3.35 -5.16
C PHE A 111 16.17 -3.94 -5.31
N TRP A 112 16.23 -5.26 -5.37
CA TRP A 112 17.45 -6.06 -5.23
C TRP A 112 18.43 -5.84 -6.38
N ARG A 113 17.94 -5.32 -7.52
CA ARG A 113 18.78 -4.93 -8.65
C ARG A 113 19.13 -3.44 -8.57
N GLY A 114 20.38 -3.09 -8.92
CA GLY A 114 20.87 -1.72 -8.86
C GLY A 114 20.04 -0.69 -9.66
N TRP A 115 19.36 -1.12 -10.71
CA TRP A 115 18.48 -0.24 -11.49
C TRP A 115 17.19 0.12 -10.72
N GLU A 116 16.66 -0.79 -9.90
CA GLU A 116 15.43 -0.59 -9.13
C GLU A 116 15.65 0.43 -8.01
N THR A 117 16.78 0.30 -7.30
CA THR A 117 17.21 1.29 -6.31
C THR A 117 17.43 2.65 -6.96
N THR A 118 18.13 2.70 -8.10
CA THR A 118 18.33 3.93 -8.88
C THR A 118 17.00 4.52 -9.36
N PHE A 119 16.06 3.70 -9.82
CA PHE A 119 14.78 4.18 -10.32
C PHE A 119 13.91 4.78 -9.20
N PHE A 120 13.71 4.04 -8.10
CA PHE A 120 12.80 4.47 -7.03
C PHE A 120 13.42 5.49 -6.06
N HIS A 121 14.74 5.46 -5.82
CA HIS A 121 15.40 6.36 -4.87
C HIS A 121 16.10 7.56 -5.52
N ILE A 122 16.34 7.51 -6.84
CA ILE A 122 16.98 8.62 -7.56
C ILE A 122 16.04 9.17 -8.62
N THR A 123 15.58 8.33 -9.56
CA THR A 123 14.84 8.79 -10.75
C THR A 123 13.47 9.37 -10.40
N ILE A 124 12.63 8.68 -9.63
CA ILE A 124 11.31 9.19 -9.22
C ILE A 124 11.43 10.49 -8.41
N PRO A 125 12.29 10.58 -7.36
CA PRO A 125 12.51 11.83 -6.65
C PRO A 125 13.00 12.98 -7.54
N MET A 126 13.87 12.70 -8.53
CA MET A 126 14.32 13.71 -9.49
C MET A 126 13.20 14.16 -10.44
N LEU A 127 12.33 13.24 -10.86
CA LEU A 127 11.18 13.53 -11.73
C LEU A 127 9.95 14.04 -10.98
N ARG A 128 10.01 14.20 -9.65
CA ARG A 128 8.85 14.58 -8.83
C ARG A 128 8.13 15.83 -9.33
N ARG A 129 8.87 16.85 -9.80
CA ARG A 129 8.31 18.12 -10.26
C ARG A 129 7.56 17.96 -11.60
N PRO A 130 8.17 17.34 -12.64
CA PRO A 130 7.42 16.92 -13.83
C PRO A 130 6.22 16.02 -13.54
N LEU A 131 6.37 15.00 -12.69
CA LEU A 131 5.29 14.07 -12.34
C LEU A 131 4.13 14.79 -11.65
N LEU A 132 4.43 15.73 -10.76
CA LEU A 132 3.45 16.61 -10.13
C LEU A 132 2.64 17.40 -11.14
N PHE A 133 3.34 18.06 -12.07
CA PHE A 133 2.68 18.83 -13.12
C PHE A 133 1.80 17.94 -14.00
N VAL A 134 2.32 16.80 -14.46
CA VAL A 134 1.58 15.86 -15.30
C VAL A 134 0.36 15.31 -14.57
N LEU A 135 0.49 14.90 -13.32
CA LEU A 135 -0.60 14.32 -12.54
C LEU A 135 -1.72 15.34 -12.29
N VAL A 136 -1.36 16.58 -11.94
CA VAL A 136 -2.35 17.67 -11.76
C VAL A 136 -3.01 18.03 -13.09
N ALA A 137 -2.22 18.23 -14.14
CA ALA A 137 -2.73 18.61 -15.45
C ALA A 137 -3.64 17.54 -16.05
N ASP A 138 -3.25 16.26 -15.94
CA ASP A 138 -4.03 15.13 -16.44
C ASP A 138 -5.30 14.92 -15.61
N THR A 139 -5.25 15.11 -14.29
CA THR A 139 -6.44 15.08 -13.44
C THR A 139 -7.45 16.14 -13.91
N VAL A 140 -7.01 17.39 -14.07
CA VAL A 140 -7.87 18.49 -14.56
C VAL A 140 -8.40 18.19 -15.95
N ALA A 141 -7.54 17.71 -16.87
CA ALA A 141 -7.94 17.36 -18.22
C ALA A 141 -9.03 16.28 -18.22
N ASN A 142 -8.89 15.22 -17.42
CA ASN A 142 -9.88 14.14 -17.33
C ASN A 142 -11.23 14.59 -16.76
N PHE A 143 -11.26 15.59 -15.87
CA PHE A 143 -12.52 16.17 -15.38
C PHE A 143 -13.24 17.02 -16.44
N VAL A 144 -12.50 17.64 -17.35
CA VAL A 144 -13.03 18.56 -18.38
C VAL A 144 -13.27 17.86 -19.72
N LEU A 145 -12.64 16.72 -19.96
CA LEU A 145 -12.70 16.01 -21.23
C LEU A 145 -14.04 15.26 -21.36
N PHE A 146 -14.88 15.71 -22.29
CA PHE A 146 -16.17 15.06 -22.57
C PHE A 146 -16.45 14.85 -24.07
N VAL A 147 -15.66 15.44 -24.96
CA VAL A 147 -15.88 15.36 -26.42
C VAL A 147 -15.87 13.92 -26.93
N PRO A 148 -14.92 13.04 -26.53
CA PRO A 148 -14.96 11.64 -26.97
C PRO A 148 -16.21 10.90 -26.49
N VAL A 149 -16.68 11.16 -25.26
CA VAL A 149 -17.94 10.60 -24.75
C VAL A 149 -19.12 11.06 -25.61
N GLN A 150 -19.19 12.35 -25.92
CA GLN A 150 -20.24 12.91 -26.76
C GLN A 150 -20.26 12.27 -28.16
N LEU A 151 -19.09 12.11 -28.78
CA LEU A 151 -18.95 11.60 -30.15
C LEU A 151 -19.16 10.08 -30.24
N LEU A 152 -18.64 9.32 -29.27
CA LEU A 152 -18.58 7.86 -29.36
C LEU A 152 -19.78 7.17 -28.71
N THR A 153 -20.25 7.66 -27.55
CA THR A 153 -21.26 6.95 -26.75
C THR A 153 -22.51 7.77 -26.50
N GLY A 154 -22.46 9.09 -26.66
CA GLY A 154 -23.53 10.00 -26.23
C GLY A 154 -23.86 9.89 -24.74
N GLY A 155 -22.94 9.35 -23.93
CA GLY A 155 -23.11 9.03 -22.51
C GLY A 155 -23.69 7.64 -22.21
N GLY A 156 -23.95 6.80 -23.21
CA GLY A 156 -24.58 5.48 -23.04
C GLY A 156 -23.63 4.28 -22.80
N PRO A 157 -24.21 3.07 -22.64
CA PRO A 157 -25.64 2.79 -22.45
C PRO A 157 -26.12 3.17 -21.04
N GLN A 158 -27.41 3.55 -20.88
CA GLN A 158 -28.01 3.95 -19.59
C GLN A 158 -27.19 4.97 -18.77
N SER A 159 -26.68 6.02 -19.41
CA SER A 159 -25.85 7.04 -18.76
C SER A 159 -24.52 6.54 -18.17
N SER A 160 -24.10 5.29 -18.41
CA SER A 160 -22.90 4.68 -17.81
C SER A 160 -21.58 5.36 -18.16
N THR A 161 -21.53 6.12 -19.26
CA THR A 161 -20.35 6.89 -19.66
C THR A 161 -20.55 8.40 -19.48
N THR A 162 -21.59 8.81 -18.74
CA THR A 162 -21.87 10.24 -18.50
C THR A 162 -20.92 10.83 -17.46
N LEU A 163 -20.02 11.70 -17.92
CA LEU A 163 -19.13 12.49 -17.07
C LEU A 163 -19.84 13.75 -16.57
N LEU A 164 -19.42 14.29 -15.42
CA LEU A 164 -19.99 15.52 -14.84
C LEU A 164 -19.98 16.70 -15.81
N MET A 165 -18.88 16.88 -16.55
CA MET A 165 -18.77 17.92 -17.57
C MET A 165 -19.70 17.67 -18.78
N PHE A 166 -19.89 16.40 -19.16
CA PHE A 166 -20.84 16.05 -20.23
C PHE A 166 -22.29 16.34 -19.82
N GLU A 167 -22.63 16.04 -18.56
CA GLU A 167 -23.96 16.34 -18.02
C GLU A 167 -24.22 17.84 -17.98
N ALA A 168 -23.26 18.63 -17.47
CA ALA A 168 -23.34 20.09 -17.46
C ALA A 168 -23.57 20.68 -18.86
N TYR A 169 -22.92 20.12 -19.87
CA TYR A 169 -23.14 20.48 -21.27
C TYR A 169 -24.56 20.15 -21.74
N ARG A 170 -25.04 18.91 -21.52
CA ARG A 170 -26.40 18.51 -21.90
C ARG A 170 -27.47 19.37 -21.21
N THR A 171 -27.35 19.59 -19.90
CA THR A 171 -28.32 20.39 -19.13
C THR A 171 -28.38 21.84 -19.60
N SER A 172 -27.23 22.43 -19.94
CA SER A 172 -27.17 23.82 -20.41
C SER A 172 -27.67 23.99 -21.85
N TYR A 173 -27.25 23.11 -22.76
CA TYR A 173 -27.45 23.30 -24.21
C TYR A 173 -28.54 22.42 -24.81
N ALA A 174 -28.75 21.19 -24.32
CA ALA A 174 -29.78 20.29 -24.83
C ALA A 174 -31.12 20.47 -24.09
N PHE A 175 -31.09 20.63 -22.77
CA PHE A 175 -32.31 20.77 -21.94
C PHE A 175 -32.67 22.25 -21.63
N GLY A 176 -31.88 23.21 -22.10
CA GLY A 176 -32.13 24.65 -21.93
C GLY A 176 -32.09 25.17 -20.48
N SER A 177 -31.68 24.34 -19.53
CA SER A 177 -31.73 24.63 -18.09
C SER A 177 -30.44 25.27 -17.61
N ARG A 178 -30.24 26.55 -17.96
CA ARG A 178 -28.98 27.28 -17.66
C ARG A 178 -28.62 27.30 -16.16
N ASN A 179 -29.60 27.44 -15.28
CA ASN A 179 -29.35 27.49 -13.83
C ASN A 179 -28.84 26.15 -13.27
N LEU A 180 -29.41 25.03 -13.73
CA LEU A 180 -28.98 23.69 -13.33
C LEU A 180 -27.61 23.36 -13.91
N GLY A 181 -27.39 23.69 -15.18
CA GLY A 181 -26.08 23.56 -15.83
C GLY A 181 -24.99 24.36 -15.11
N ALA A 182 -25.30 25.61 -14.72
CA ALA A 182 -24.39 26.44 -13.93
C ALA A 182 -24.06 25.80 -12.56
N ALA A 183 -25.07 25.25 -11.87
CA ALA A 183 -24.85 24.55 -10.60
C ALA A 183 -23.93 23.32 -10.75
N GLN A 184 -24.08 22.56 -11.83
CA GLN A 184 -23.23 21.41 -12.14
C GLN A 184 -21.78 21.82 -12.42
N VAL A 185 -21.55 22.93 -13.15
CA VAL A 185 -20.19 23.47 -13.39
C VAL A 185 -19.54 23.97 -12.10
N VAL A 186 -20.31 24.65 -11.23
CA VAL A 186 -19.81 25.09 -9.92
C VAL A 186 -19.41 23.88 -9.07
N LEU A 187 -20.24 22.84 -9.01
CA LEU A 187 -19.94 21.61 -8.29
C LEU A 187 -18.67 20.94 -8.84
N LEU A 188 -18.56 20.79 -10.16
CA LEU A 188 -17.38 20.25 -10.83
C LEU A 188 -16.12 21.05 -10.47
N THR A 189 -16.22 22.39 -10.45
CA THR A 189 -15.11 23.28 -10.09
C THR A 189 -14.68 23.06 -8.65
N VAL A 190 -15.62 22.93 -7.71
CA VAL A 190 -15.32 22.66 -6.29
C VAL A 190 -14.64 21.30 -6.12
N ILE A 191 -15.15 20.25 -6.78
CA ILE A 191 -14.55 18.91 -6.75
C ILE A 191 -13.14 18.94 -7.32
N MET A 192 -12.96 19.61 -8.47
CA MET A 192 -11.65 19.75 -9.12
C MET A 192 -10.66 20.50 -8.22
N LEU A 193 -11.06 21.62 -7.62
CA LEU A 193 -10.23 22.38 -6.69
C LEU A 193 -9.84 21.55 -5.47
N PHE A 194 -10.77 20.75 -4.93
CA PHE A 194 -10.47 19.84 -3.84
C PHE A 194 -9.36 18.84 -4.21
N PHE A 195 -9.47 18.17 -5.35
CA PHE A 195 -8.45 17.21 -5.79
C PHE A 195 -7.11 17.89 -6.10
N VAL A 196 -7.12 19.04 -6.77
CA VAL A 196 -5.89 19.81 -7.06
C VAL A 196 -5.20 20.22 -5.75
N LEU A 197 -5.94 20.79 -4.79
CA LEU A 197 -5.38 21.18 -3.49
C LEU A 197 -4.89 19.97 -2.69
N LEU A 198 -5.60 18.85 -2.73
CA LEU A 198 -5.19 17.61 -2.09
C LEU A 198 -3.90 17.07 -2.71
N GLN A 199 -3.79 17.04 -4.03
CA GLN A 199 -2.57 16.64 -4.75
C GLN A 199 -1.40 17.55 -4.37
N PHE A 200 -1.59 18.88 -4.42
CA PHE A 200 -0.57 19.83 -3.98
C PHE A 200 -0.18 19.63 -2.51
N ARG A 201 -1.11 19.31 -1.62
CA ARG A 201 -0.81 19.10 -0.19
C ARG A 201 -0.06 17.78 0.05
N LEU A 202 -0.47 16.69 -0.58
CA LEU A 202 0.16 15.37 -0.42
C LEU A 202 1.56 15.32 -1.02
N LEU A 203 1.83 16.13 -2.04
CA LEU A 203 3.10 16.11 -2.78
C LEU A 203 4.01 17.32 -2.47
N ARG A 204 3.58 18.23 -1.58
CA ARG A 204 4.43 19.31 -1.07
C ARG A 204 5.31 18.77 0.04
N GLU A 205 6.62 18.95 -0.09
CA GLU A 205 7.59 18.59 0.93
C GLU A 205 7.27 19.31 2.25
N GLU A 206 7.24 18.57 3.36
CA GLU A 206 7.64 19.14 4.64
C GLU A 206 9.07 19.62 4.48
N LYS A 207 9.29 20.94 4.59
CA LYS A 207 10.63 21.46 4.79
C LYS A 207 11.09 20.91 6.14
N ASP A 208 11.95 19.91 6.12
CA ASP A 208 12.78 19.56 7.27
C ASP A 208 13.40 20.87 7.78
N SER A 209 12.92 21.31 8.94
CA SER A 209 13.37 22.47 9.69
C SER A 209 14.34 22.02 10.76
#